data_AF-A0A2T0GWK7-F1
#
_entry.id   AF-A0A2T0GWK7-F1
#
_cell.length_a   1.000
_cell.length_b   1.000
_cell.length_c   1.000
_cell.angle_alpha   90.00
_cell.angle_beta   90.00
_cell.angle_gamma   90.00
#
_symmetry.space_group_name_H-M   'P 1'
#
loop_
_entity.id
_entity.type
_entity.pdbx_description
1 polymer ?
#
loop_
_entity_poly.entity_id
_entity_poly.type
_entity_poly.pdbx_seq_one_letter_code
_entity_poly.pdbx_strand_id
1 'polypeptide(L)' 'MYTCICAGVTEPEVRACIRSGADTVERIGDSCLAGTGCGTCVEQLETLLEEHAEDGVLGEAQPSGV' A
#
# COMPACT_ATOMS: atom_id res chain seq x y z
N MET A 1 13.37 2.07 1.06
CA MET A 1 13.36 3.43 0.48
C MET A 1 11.98 4.03 0.75
N TYR A 2 11.85 5.36 0.83
CA TYR A 2 10.56 6.01 1.07
C TYR A 2 9.69 5.99 -0.20
N THR A 3 8.45 5.53 -0.06
CA THR A 3 7.41 5.61 -1.08
C THR A 3 6.71 6.96 -1.03
N CYS A 4 6.46 7.50 0.17
CA CYS A 4 5.92 8.85 0.36
C CYS A 4 6.90 9.69 1.18
N ILE A 5 7.52 10.69 0.54
CA ILE A 5 8.49 11.57 1.21
C ILE A 5 7.78 12.54 2.18
N CYS A 6 6.56 13.02 1.83
CA CYS A 6 5.81 13.95 2.67
C CYS A 6 5.50 13.37 4.05
N ALA A 7 5.07 12.11 4.09
CA ALA A 7 4.69 11.41 5.31
C ALA A 7 5.83 10.54 5.88
N GLY A 8 6.98 10.46 5.18
CA GLY A 8 8.09 9.59 5.59
C GLY A 8 7.74 8.10 5.58
N VAL A 9 6.86 7.67 4.67
CA VAL A 9 6.37 6.29 4.60
C VAL A 9 7.17 5.48 3.58
N THR A 10 7.54 4.26 3.95
CA THR A 10 8.27 3.31 3.14
C THR A 10 7.36 2.27 2.49
N GLU A 11 7.84 1.62 1.43
CA GLU A 11 7.08 0.58 0.72
C GLU A 11 6.61 -0.58 1.62
N PRO A 12 7.42 -1.11 2.56
CA PRO A 12 6.95 -2.14 3.50
C PRO A 12 5.78 -1.69 4.36
N GLU A 13 5.75 -0.42 4.77
CA GLU A 13 4.65 0.18 5.55
C GLU A 13 3.39 0.29 4.69
N VAL A 14 3.51 0.76 3.44
CA VAL A 14 2.38 0.77 2.49
C VAL A 14 1.83 -0.63 2.27
N ARG A 15 2.69 -1.61 1.98
CA ARG A 15 2.26 -3.00 1.79
C ARG A 15 1.63 -3.59 3.05
N ALA A 16 2.02 -3.16 4.25
CA ALA A 16 1.35 -3.56 5.48
C ALA A 16 -0.08 -2.99 5.57
N CYS A 17 -0.30 -1.74 5.17
CA CYS A 17 -1.64 -1.16 5.06
C CYS A 17 -2.51 -1.94 4.08
N ILE A 18 -1.96 -2.28 2.90
CA ILE A 18 -2.64 -3.06 1.88
C ILE A 18 -3.03 -4.45 2.41
N ARG A 19 -2.09 -5.18 3.03
CA ARG A 19 -2.37 -6.48 3.68
C ARG A 19 -3.38 -6.39 4.82
N SER A 20 -3.47 -5.24 5.48
CA SER A 20 -4.47 -4.97 6.52
C SER A 20 -5.86 -4.66 5.93
N GLY A 21 -6.01 -4.68 4.60
CA GLY A 21 -7.26 -4.50 3.88
C GLY A 21 -7.46 -3.11 3.27
N ALA A 22 -6.41 -2.30 3.10
CA ALA A 22 -6.50 -1.09 2.30
C ALA A 22 -6.55 -1.45 0.81
N ASP A 23 -7.65 -1.10 0.15
CA ASP A 23 -7.93 -1.37 -1.27
C ASP A 23 -7.88 -0.10 -2.15
N THR A 24 -7.64 1.06 -1.56
CA THR A 24 -7.54 2.35 -2.25
C THR A 24 -6.45 3.23 -1.67
N VAL A 25 -5.95 4.19 -2.46
CA VAL A 25 -4.97 5.19 -2.00
C VAL A 25 -5.51 6.01 -0.83
N GLU A 26 -6.81 6.33 -0.83
CA GLU A 26 -7.47 7.00 0.29
C GLU A 26 -7.37 6.19 1.58
N ARG A 27 -7.66 4.87 1.54
CA ARG A 27 -7.52 4.01 2.74
C ARG A 27 -6.09 3.83 3.20
N ILE A 28 -5.12 3.84 2.29
CA ILE A 28 -3.70 3.89 2.64
C ILE A 28 -3.42 5.21 3.39
N GLY A 29 -3.93 6.33 2.88
CA GLY A 29 -3.84 7.64 3.53
C GLY A 29 -4.46 7.69 4.92
N ASP A 30 -5.65 7.09 5.11
CA ASP A 30 -6.28 6.98 6.43
C ASP A 30 -5.42 6.17 7.43
N SER A 31 -4.62 5.23 6.93
CA SER A 31 -3.82 4.31 7.76
C SER A 31 -2.44 4.87 8.10
N CYS A 32 -1.74 5.46 7.14
CA CYS A 32 -0.34 5.88 7.28
C CYS A 32 -0.02 7.27 6.70
N LEU A 33 -1.04 8.03 6.27
CA LEU A 33 -0.92 9.38 5.68
C LEU A 33 -0.22 9.45 4.31
N ALA A 34 0.23 8.33 3.75
CA ALA A 34 0.76 8.31 2.39
C ALA A 34 -0.33 8.71 1.38
N GLY A 35 0.04 9.48 0.35
CA GLY A 35 -0.93 9.95 -0.66
C GLY A 35 -1.72 11.20 -0.27
N THR A 36 -1.71 11.64 1.00
CA THR A 36 -2.47 12.81 1.48
C THR A 36 -1.78 14.16 1.24
N GLY A 37 -0.52 14.14 0.79
CA GLY A 37 0.34 15.32 0.60
C GLY A 37 0.41 15.82 -0.85
N CYS A 38 1.62 15.90 -1.41
CA CYS A 38 1.87 16.45 -2.75
C CYS A 38 1.37 15.58 -3.92
N GLY A 39 0.92 14.36 -3.66
CA GLY A 39 0.39 13.43 -4.68
C GLY A 39 1.43 12.69 -5.52
N THR A 40 2.73 13.03 -5.46
CA THR A 40 3.77 12.39 -6.30
C THR A 40 3.92 10.89 -6.07
N CYS A 41 3.52 10.38 -4.91
CA CYS A 41 3.54 8.96 -4.61
C CYS A 41 2.29 8.20 -5.10
N VAL A 42 1.24 8.88 -5.57
CA VAL A 42 -0.08 8.26 -5.81
C VAL A 42 0.00 7.16 -6.87
N GLU A 43 0.63 7.41 -8.03
CA GLU A 43 0.77 6.40 -9.10
C GLU A 43 1.53 5.14 -8.61
N GLN A 44 2.53 5.32 -7.74
CA GLN A 44 3.26 4.22 -7.11
C GLN A 44 2.40 3.45 -6.11
N LEU A 45 1.54 4.14 -5.35
CA LEU A 45 0.59 3.49 -4.43
C LEU A 45 -0.46 2.69 -5.19
N GLU A 46 -0.97 3.20 -6.31
CA GLU A 46 -1.88 2.49 -7.21
C GLU A 46 -1.24 1.23 -7.78
N THR A 47 0.01 1.32 -8.24
CA THR A 47 0.77 0.15 -8.72
C THR A 47 0.88 -0.93 -7.64
N LEU A 48 1.19 -0.56 -6.39
CA LEU A 48 1.27 -1.52 -5.28
C LEU A 48 -0.08 -2.18 -4.95
N LEU A 49 -1.18 -1.46 -5.14
CA LEU A 49 -2.54 -2.00 -4.97
C LEU A 49 -2.89 -2.99 -6.08
N GLU A 50 -2.57 -2.65 -7.33
CA GLU A 50 -2.74 -3.53 -8.49
C GLU A 50 -1.91 -4.80 -8.36
N GLU A 51 -0.64 -4.69 -7.99
CA GLU A 51 0.24 -5.83 -7.69
C GLU A 51 -0.38 -6.76 -6.64
N HIS A 52 -0.94 -6.20 -5.57
CA HIS A 52 -1.58 -7.02 -4.52
C HIS A 52 -2.88 -7.69 -4.99
N ALA A 53 -3.65 -7.02 -5.85
CA ALA A 53 -4.85 -7.61 -6.44
C ALA A 53 -4.50 -8.77 -7.39
N GLU A 54 -3.42 -8.65 -8.15
CA GLU A 54 -2.91 -9.69 -9.06
C GLU A 54 -2.31 -10.88 -8.28
N ASP A 55 -1.62 -10.62 -7.15
CA ASP A 55 -1.08 -11.66 -6.26
C ASP A 55 -2.19 -12.60 -5.73
N GLY A 56 -3.40 -12.05 -5.53
CA GLY A 56 -4.61 -12.81 -5.19
C GLY A 56 -5.13 -13.72 -6.30
N VAL A 57 -4.73 -13.52 -7.56
CA VAL A 57 -5.22 -14.26 -8.74
C VAL A 57 -4.28 -15.40 -9.16
N LEU A 58 -2.98 -15.28 -8.91
CA LEU A 58 -1.97 -16.29 -9.31
C LEU A 58 -1.69 -17.37 -8.25
N GLY A 59 -2.28 -17.23 -7.06
CA GLY A 59 -2.46 -18.30 -6.09
C GLY A 59 -1.31 -18.47 -5.13
N GLU A 60 -1.53 -18.07 -3.87
CA GLU A 60 -0.91 -18.67 -2.68
C GLU A 60 -1.66 -18.18 -1.44
N ALA A 61 -2.14 -19.12 -0.63
CA ALA A 61 -2.66 -18.85 0.70
C ALA A 61 -1.57 -18.17 1.53
N GLN A 62 -1.67 -16.86 1.74
CA GLN A 62 -0.85 -16.15 2.72
C GLN A 62 -1.18 -16.73 4.11
N PRO A 63 -0.23 -17.37 4.82
CA PRO A 63 -0.50 -17.86 6.16
C PRO A 63 -0.74 -16.67 7.08
N SER A 64 -1.94 -16.62 7.66
CA SER A 64 -2.20 -15.82 8.87
C SER A 64 -1.35 -16.40 9.99
N GLY A 65 -0.17 -15.82 10.20
CA GLY A 65 0.75 -16.14 11.29
C GLY A 65 0.45 -15.24 12.49
N VAL A 66 -0.32 -15.79 13.43
CA VAL A 66 -0.28 -15.47 14.87
C VAL A 66 0.96 -16.09 15.49
#